data_AF-A0A086TML4-F1
#
_entry.id   AF-A0A086TML4-F1
#
_cell.length_a   1.000
_cell.length_b   1.000
_cell.length_c   1.000
_cell.angle_alpha   90.00
_cell.angle_beta   90.00
_cell.angle_gamma   90.00
#
_symmetry.space_group_name_H-M   'P 1'
#
loop_
_entity.id
_entity.type
_entity.pdbx_description
1 polymer ?
#
loop_
_entity_poly.entity_id
_entity_poly.type
_entity_poly.pdbx_seq_one_letter_code
_entity_poly.pdbx_strand_id
1 'polypeptide(L)'
;MGYEAHVLSQFPRDPLPSNSYYRLDVLASFFSTIRRTYNNHDLTTANIIFERHLSSCQLPKSSTFLYVDGPSPEEKRHTQELREARRVHALERAEACMSDMEDIFGRGGRLRKSHFRKLIKHIDGSFYWSLDARRSLSQFLRDQGWNIVECPSEADIAIAKDCTANDIVISGDSDSLIYASIRTIWRPLARGGYLVYDVQVLLKQLEMSRAALTVLGIVCRNDYSSNITRMGVSTNYSIIQPLNDTDPGAILQAYMAHEEVACKHPSKTHFNAAYTIFVLQEFTVAGPSVPPQTFNQEDATQDPSQRPVALEDIFYG
;
A
#
# COMPACT_ATOMS: atom_id res chain seq x y z
N MET A 1 30.63 2.17 -4.17
CA MET A 1 30.04 2.61 -2.88
C MET A 1 28.53 2.57 -3.06
N GLY A 2 27.77 2.00 -2.12
CA GLY A 2 26.31 1.94 -2.21
C GLY A 2 25.65 3.29 -1.90
N TYR A 3 24.39 3.48 -2.31
CA TYR A 3 23.57 4.60 -1.85
C TYR A 3 23.28 4.47 -0.36
N GLU A 4 23.57 5.50 0.41
CA GLU A 4 23.07 5.63 1.78
C GLU A 4 22.11 6.80 1.83
N ALA A 5 20.84 6.49 2.08
CA ALA A 5 19.81 7.51 2.25
C ALA A 5 20.11 8.35 3.50
N HIS A 6 19.93 9.66 3.38
CA HIS A 6 20.15 10.55 4.52
C HIS A 6 19.07 10.34 5.58
N VAL A 7 19.44 10.31 6.86
CA VAL A 7 18.50 10.14 7.97
C VAL A 7 18.21 11.50 8.60
N LEU A 8 16.95 11.92 8.57
CA LEU A 8 16.45 13.02 9.38
C LEU A 8 15.90 12.45 10.70
N SER A 9 16.44 12.90 11.83
CA SER A 9 15.99 12.45 13.15
C SER A 9 14.68 13.11 13.61
N GLN A 10 14.32 14.24 12.99
CA GLN A 10 13.12 15.02 13.27
C GLN A 10 12.67 15.75 12.00
N PHE A 11 11.43 16.22 11.99
CA PHE A 11 10.93 17.05 10.91
C PHE A 11 11.75 18.36 10.81
N PRO A 12 12.26 18.75 9.62
CA PRO A 12 13.00 19.99 9.47
C PRO A 12 12.16 21.21 9.82
N ARG A 13 12.79 22.20 10.45
CA ARG A 13 12.13 23.48 10.78
C ARG A 13 12.25 24.50 9.68
N ASP A 14 13.17 24.29 8.75
CA ASP A 14 13.37 25.19 7.63
C ASP A 14 12.14 25.14 6.72
N PRO A 15 11.58 26.31 6.35
CA PRO A 15 10.43 26.34 5.47
C PRO A 15 10.82 25.77 4.10
N LEU A 16 9.88 25.07 3.48
CA LEU A 16 10.03 24.68 2.08
C LEU A 16 10.18 25.93 1.19
N PRO A 17 10.82 25.79 0.01
CA PRO A 17 10.79 26.85 -1.00
C PRO A 17 9.35 27.26 -1.32
N SER A 18 9.15 28.51 -1.74
CA SER A 18 7.82 29.00 -2.14
C SER A 18 7.17 28.07 -3.17
N ASN A 19 5.86 27.83 -3.00
CA ASN A 19 5.06 26.91 -3.83
C ASN A 19 5.52 25.44 -3.80
N SER A 20 6.13 25.00 -2.71
CA SER A 20 6.48 23.60 -2.49
C SER A 20 5.69 23.05 -1.30
N TYR A 21 5.27 21.79 -1.41
CA TYR A 21 4.38 21.15 -0.46
C TYR A 21 4.89 19.78 -0.03
N TYR A 22 4.47 19.38 1.17
CA TYR A 22 4.55 17.99 1.60
C TYR A 22 3.30 17.26 1.12
N ARG A 23 3.49 16.18 0.37
CA ARG A 23 2.41 15.31 -0.13
C ARG A 23 2.48 13.99 0.61
N LEU A 24 1.61 13.82 1.60
CA LEU A 24 1.66 12.71 2.52
C LEU A 24 0.65 11.64 2.13
N ASP A 25 1.15 10.44 1.84
CA ASP A 25 0.35 9.23 1.74
C ASP A 25 0.00 8.75 3.15
N VAL A 26 -1.27 8.91 3.54
CA VAL A 26 -1.73 8.66 4.91
C VAL A 26 -1.63 7.18 5.26
N LEU A 27 -2.06 6.30 4.33
CA LEU A 27 -2.12 4.88 4.62
C LEU A 27 -0.71 4.29 4.67
N ALA A 28 0.12 4.53 3.66
CA ALA A 28 1.46 3.96 3.61
C ALA A 28 2.35 4.48 4.73
N SER A 29 2.20 5.75 5.12
CA SER A 29 3.01 6.36 6.20
C SER A 29 2.60 5.87 7.58
N PHE A 30 1.30 5.63 7.81
CA PHE A 30 0.77 5.43 9.16
C PHE A 30 -0.07 4.17 9.35
N PHE A 31 0.05 3.16 8.46
CA PHE A 31 -0.72 1.91 8.54
C PHE A 31 -0.72 1.27 9.93
N SER A 32 0.45 1.22 10.59
CA SER A 32 0.55 0.62 11.93
C SER A 32 -0.21 1.43 12.99
N THR A 33 -0.20 2.76 12.90
CA THR A 33 -0.97 3.63 13.79
C THR A 33 -2.46 3.47 13.52
N ILE A 34 -2.88 3.55 12.25
CA ILE A 34 -4.27 3.39 11.81
C ILE A 34 -4.82 2.04 12.27
N ARG A 35 -4.14 0.93 11.95
CA ARG A 35 -4.55 -0.40 12.39
C ARG A 35 -4.73 -0.46 13.90
N ARG A 36 -3.75 0.03 14.66
CA ARG A 36 -3.82 0.01 16.13
C ARG A 36 -4.98 0.85 16.66
N THR A 37 -5.25 2.03 16.10
CA THR A 37 -6.31 2.89 16.63
C THR A 37 -7.69 2.38 16.25
N TYR A 38 -7.90 2.01 14.99
CA TYR A 38 -9.20 1.60 14.47
C TYR A 38 -9.59 0.17 14.85
N ASN A 39 -8.64 -0.71 15.21
CA ASN A 39 -8.99 -2.01 15.79
C ASN A 39 -9.48 -1.94 17.24
N ASN A 40 -9.07 -0.91 17.99
CA ASN A 40 -9.23 -0.90 19.45
C ASN A 40 -10.23 0.16 19.95
N HIS A 41 -10.70 1.04 19.08
CA HIS A 41 -11.51 2.18 19.44
C HIS A 41 -12.62 2.42 18.42
N ASP A 42 -13.71 3.05 18.85
CA ASP A 42 -14.72 3.60 17.95
C ASP A 42 -14.11 4.67 17.03
N LEU A 43 -14.82 4.99 15.93
CA LEU A 43 -14.33 5.93 14.91
C LEU A 43 -13.95 7.31 15.49
N THR A 44 -14.73 7.84 16.43
CA THR A 44 -14.48 9.19 16.99
C THR A 44 -13.21 9.19 17.80
N THR A 45 -13.07 8.21 18.70
CA THR A 45 -11.86 8.05 19.53
C THR A 45 -10.63 7.75 18.65
N ALA A 46 -10.77 6.90 17.63
CA ALA A 46 -9.69 6.58 16.70
C ALA A 46 -9.20 7.82 15.94
N ASN A 47 -10.13 8.67 15.46
CA ASN A 47 -9.81 9.93 14.78
C ASN A 47 -9.00 10.87 15.67
N ILE A 48 -9.40 11.05 16.93
CA ILE A 48 -8.69 11.90 17.90
C ILE A 48 -7.28 11.37 18.17
N ILE A 49 -7.12 10.05 18.36
CA ILE A 49 -5.80 9.45 18.60
C ILE A 49 -4.90 9.61 17.37
N PHE A 50 -5.45 9.41 16.17
CA PHE A 50 -4.72 9.58 14.92
C PHE A 50 -4.26 11.03 14.72
N GLU A 51 -5.13 12.01 14.94
CA GLU A 51 -4.77 13.43 14.81
C GLU A 51 -3.67 13.82 15.81
N ARG A 52 -3.75 13.36 17.06
CA ARG A 52 -2.68 13.60 18.04
C ARG A 52 -1.34 13.03 17.57
N HIS A 53 -1.36 11.85 16.95
CA HIS A 53 -0.16 11.28 16.37
C HIS A 53 0.36 12.13 15.21
N LEU A 54 -0.49 12.53 14.29
CA LEU A 54 -0.13 13.37 13.16
C LEU A 54 0.45 14.73 13.62
N SER A 55 -0.18 15.37 14.60
CA SER A 55 0.30 16.62 15.21
C SER A 55 1.64 16.43 15.93
N SER A 56 1.92 15.24 16.49
CA SER A 56 3.23 14.93 17.08
C SER A 56 4.36 14.83 16.04
N CYS A 57 4.05 14.60 14.77
CA CYS A 57 5.02 14.60 13.67
C CYS A 57 5.51 16.00 13.30
N GLN A 58 4.95 17.07 13.88
CA GLN A 58 5.35 18.48 13.66
C GLN A 58 5.25 18.91 12.18
N LEU A 59 4.33 18.29 11.42
CA LEU A 59 4.05 18.63 10.04
C LEU A 59 3.34 20.01 9.96
N PRO A 60 3.80 20.95 9.12
CA PRO A 60 3.17 22.25 8.95
C PRO A 60 1.85 22.13 8.16
N LYS A 61 0.70 22.28 8.85
CA LYS A 61 -0.64 22.15 8.22
C LYS A 61 -0.80 22.96 6.94
N SER A 62 -0.28 24.20 6.92
CA SER A 62 -0.41 25.13 5.79
C SER A 62 0.28 24.67 4.51
N SER A 63 1.28 23.79 4.59
CA SER A 63 2.05 23.30 3.45
C SER A 63 2.06 21.78 3.35
N THR A 64 1.15 21.09 4.05
CA THR A 64 0.98 19.63 3.99
C THR A 64 -0.40 19.29 3.43
N PHE A 65 -0.41 18.47 2.38
CA PHE A 65 -1.59 17.81 1.84
C PHE A 65 -1.58 16.34 2.23
N LEU A 66 -2.66 15.88 2.87
CA LEU A 66 -2.85 14.51 3.28
C LEU A 66 -3.72 13.79 2.24
N TYR A 67 -3.14 12.80 1.58
CA TYR A 67 -3.79 11.99 0.57
C TYR A 67 -4.36 10.73 1.23
N VAL A 68 -5.67 10.56 1.11
CA VAL A 68 -6.40 9.41 1.66
C VAL A 68 -6.92 8.57 0.51
N ASP A 69 -6.55 7.28 0.51
CA ASP A 69 -6.95 6.31 -0.50
C ASP A 69 -8.47 6.23 -0.67
N GLY A 70 -8.91 6.29 -1.91
CA GLY A 70 -10.24 5.92 -2.36
C GLY A 70 -10.41 4.41 -2.59
N PRO A 71 -11.37 4.02 -3.43
CA PRO A 71 -11.52 2.62 -3.84
C PRO A 71 -10.31 2.13 -4.64
N SER A 72 -9.97 0.85 -4.52
CA SER A 72 -8.89 0.26 -5.31
C SER A 72 -9.27 0.23 -6.81
N PRO A 73 -8.29 0.42 -7.70
CA PRO A 73 -8.51 0.36 -9.13
C PRO A 73 -8.67 -1.09 -9.61
N GLU A 74 -9.35 -1.29 -10.72
CA GLU A 74 -9.58 -2.61 -11.32
C GLU A 74 -8.26 -3.31 -11.67
N GLU A 75 -7.24 -2.54 -12.05
CA GLU A 75 -5.89 -2.99 -12.35
C GLU A 75 -5.22 -3.72 -11.16
N LYS A 76 -5.72 -3.51 -9.93
CA LYS A 76 -5.23 -4.12 -8.68
C LYS A 76 -6.14 -5.24 -8.16
N ARG A 77 -7.20 -5.62 -8.90
CA ARG A 77 -8.22 -6.57 -8.44
C ARG A 77 -7.62 -7.86 -7.86
N HIS A 78 -6.67 -8.48 -8.55
CA HIS A 78 -6.05 -9.72 -8.08
C HIS A 78 -5.35 -9.55 -6.72
N THR A 79 -4.59 -8.47 -6.55
CA THR A 79 -3.93 -8.15 -5.29
C THR A 79 -4.94 -7.87 -4.18
N GLN A 80 -6.07 -7.22 -4.50
CA GLN A 80 -7.16 -6.98 -3.56
C GLN A 80 -7.84 -8.28 -3.12
N GLU A 81 -8.17 -9.18 -4.05
CA GLU A 81 -8.76 -10.50 -3.77
C GLU A 81 -7.86 -11.31 -2.84
N LEU A 82 -6.55 -11.35 -3.11
CA LEU A 82 -5.58 -12.03 -2.25
C LEU A 82 -5.49 -11.42 -0.86
N ARG A 83 -5.54 -10.08 -0.75
CA ARG A 83 -5.55 -9.37 0.54
C ARG A 83 -6.84 -9.68 1.32
N GLU A 84 -7.98 -9.72 0.64
CA GLU A 84 -9.26 -10.06 1.26
C GLU A 84 -9.31 -11.51 1.75
N ALA A 85 -8.91 -12.47 0.92
CA ALA A 85 -8.85 -13.87 1.31
C ALA A 85 -7.97 -14.08 2.56
N ARG A 86 -6.84 -13.37 2.65
CA ARG A 86 -5.98 -13.38 3.85
C ARG A 86 -6.65 -12.78 5.08
N ARG A 87 -7.44 -11.71 4.92
CA ARG A 87 -8.18 -11.09 6.03
C ARG A 87 -9.27 -12.01 6.55
N VAL A 88 -10.06 -12.60 5.65
CA VAL A 88 -11.12 -13.57 5.99
C VAL A 88 -10.52 -14.75 6.74
N HIS A 89 -9.47 -15.37 6.19
CA HIS A 89 -8.79 -16.47 6.89
C HIS A 89 -8.18 -16.04 8.23
N ALA A 90 -7.68 -14.80 8.36
CA ALA A 90 -7.20 -14.30 9.65
C ALA A 90 -8.34 -14.12 10.66
N LEU A 91 -9.54 -13.71 10.21
CA LEU A 91 -10.73 -13.58 11.04
C LEU A 91 -11.21 -14.95 11.54
N GLU A 92 -11.33 -15.94 10.66
CA GLU A 92 -11.66 -17.34 11.02
C GLU A 92 -10.69 -17.88 12.08
N ARG A 93 -9.39 -17.58 11.92
CA ARG A 93 -8.36 -17.97 12.90
C ARG A 93 -8.46 -17.22 14.22
N ALA A 94 -8.95 -15.98 14.22
CA ALA A 94 -9.22 -15.24 15.44
C ALA A 94 -10.42 -15.84 16.20
N GLU A 95 -11.50 -16.16 15.48
CA GLU A 95 -12.70 -16.82 16.03
C GLU A 95 -12.37 -18.18 16.62
N ALA A 96 -11.61 -19.02 15.90
CA ALA A 96 -11.13 -20.29 16.43
C ALA A 96 -10.28 -20.11 17.69
N CYS A 97 -9.43 -19.08 17.75
CA CYS A 97 -8.65 -18.77 18.96
C CYS A 97 -9.53 -18.33 20.13
N MET A 98 -10.62 -17.60 19.88
CA MET A 98 -11.57 -17.21 20.93
C MET A 98 -12.31 -18.44 21.47
N SER A 99 -12.80 -19.30 20.58
CA SER A 99 -13.43 -20.58 20.95
C SER A 99 -12.50 -21.47 21.78
N ASP A 100 -11.24 -21.64 21.35
CA ASP A 100 -10.21 -22.36 22.13
C ASP A 100 -10.02 -21.75 23.53
N MET A 101 -10.04 -20.42 23.65
CA MET A 101 -9.86 -19.72 24.92
C MET A 101 -11.07 -19.89 25.85
N GLU A 102 -12.29 -19.83 25.31
CA GLU A 102 -13.53 -20.09 26.03
C GLU A 102 -13.56 -21.52 26.57
N ASP A 103 -13.16 -22.49 25.75
CA ASP A 103 -13.05 -23.89 26.11
C ASP A 103 -12.06 -24.15 27.25
N ILE A 104 -10.88 -23.51 27.20
CA ILE A 104 -9.87 -23.60 28.27
C ILE A 104 -10.47 -23.03 29.56
N PHE A 105 -11.12 -21.88 29.48
CA PHE A 105 -11.71 -21.22 30.63
C PHE A 105 -12.86 -22.04 31.24
N GLY A 106 -13.76 -22.58 30.40
CA GLY A 106 -14.89 -23.41 30.81
C GLY A 106 -14.46 -24.72 31.48
N ARG A 107 -13.30 -25.26 31.12
CA ARG A 107 -12.68 -26.42 31.79
C ARG A 107 -11.91 -26.07 33.07
N GLY A 108 -11.99 -24.82 33.55
CA GLY A 108 -11.24 -24.32 34.72
C GLY A 108 -9.75 -24.08 34.45
N GLY A 109 -9.34 -24.10 33.18
CA GLY A 109 -7.97 -23.84 32.75
C GLY A 109 -7.61 -22.35 32.81
N ARG A 110 -6.32 -22.07 33.02
CA ARG A 110 -5.80 -20.70 33.09
C ARG A 110 -5.34 -20.20 31.71
N LEU A 111 -5.91 -19.08 31.27
CA LEU A 111 -5.43 -18.36 30.08
C LEU A 111 -4.04 -17.76 30.30
N ARG A 112 -3.19 -17.85 29.27
CA ARG A 112 -1.80 -17.36 29.29
C ARG A 112 -1.63 -16.24 28.27
N LYS A 113 -0.59 -15.42 28.48
CA LYS A 113 -0.20 -14.33 27.57
C LYS A 113 -0.02 -14.79 26.12
N SER A 114 0.42 -16.03 25.89
CA SER A 114 0.55 -16.62 24.55
C SER A 114 -0.78 -16.71 23.80
N HIS A 115 -1.89 -17.02 24.49
CA HIS A 115 -3.22 -17.10 23.87
C HIS A 115 -3.64 -15.71 23.36
N PHE A 116 -3.52 -14.69 24.22
CA PHE A 116 -3.81 -13.31 23.84
C PHE A 116 -2.91 -12.80 22.70
N ARG A 117 -1.61 -13.11 22.70
CA ARG A 117 -0.71 -12.75 21.59
C ARG A 117 -1.14 -13.40 20.27
N LYS A 118 -1.56 -14.67 20.31
CA LYS A 118 -2.05 -15.40 19.13
C LYS A 118 -3.35 -14.76 18.61
N LEU A 119 -4.29 -14.46 19.51
CA LEU A 119 -5.53 -13.78 19.17
C LEU A 119 -5.27 -12.39 18.54
N ILE A 120 -4.49 -11.54 19.21
CA ILE A 120 -4.14 -10.20 18.73
C ILE A 120 -3.48 -10.27 17.34
N LYS A 121 -2.58 -11.24 17.12
CA LYS A 121 -1.96 -11.44 15.80
C LYS A 121 -3.00 -11.68 14.71
N HIS A 122 -4.04 -12.47 15.00
CA HIS A 122 -5.10 -12.78 14.02
C HIS A 122 -6.06 -11.60 13.81
N ILE A 123 -6.44 -10.89 14.88
CA ILE A 123 -7.21 -9.63 14.79
C ILE A 123 -6.45 -8.57 13.98
N ASP A 124 -5.15 -8.41 14.23
CA ASP A 124 -4.30 -7.49 13.46
C ASP A 124 -4.15 -7.90 11.99
N GLY A 125 -4.32 -9.19 11.69
CA GLY A 125 -4.27 -9.74 10.35
C GLY A 125 -5.58 -9.60 9.57
N SER A 126 -6.72 -9.52 10.27
CA SER A 126 -8.04 -9.32 9.66
C SER A 126 -8.40 -7.84 9.45
N PHE A 127 -7.57 -6.91 9.95
CA PHE A 127 -7.85 -5.48 9.86
C PHE A 127 -8.15 -5.01 8.43
N TYR A 128 -9.27 -4.30 8.28
CA TYR A 128 -9.67 -3.60 7.08
C TYR A 128 -10.03 -2.16 7.42
N TRP A 129 -9.36 -1.20 6.77
CA TRP A 129 -9.70 0.21 6.92
C TRP A 129 -10.75 0.60 5.87
N SER A 130 -12.01 0.61 6.29
CA SER A 130 -13.16 0.84 5.41
C SER A 130 -13.18 2.25 4.81
N LEU A 131 -13.85 2.39 3.67
CA LEU A 131 -14.05 3.70 3.03
C LEU A 131 -14.80 4.69 3.95
N ASP A 132 -15.74 4.21 4.77
CA ASP A 132 -16.45 5.07 5.71
C ASP A 132 -15.56 5.54 6.86
N ALA A 133 -14.67 4.67 7.37
CA ALA A 133 -13.66 5.07 8.35
C ALA A 133 -12.69 6.11 7.77
N ARG A 134 -12.28 5.94 6.50
CA ARG A 134 -11.45 6.91 5.79
C ARG A 134 -12.15 8.26 5.62
N ARG A 135 -13.39 8.27 5.14
CA ARG A 135 -14.22 9.49 5.00
C ARG A 135 -14.43 10.19 6.33
N SER A 136 -14.71 9.42 7.38
CA SER A 136 -14.84 9.94 8.75
C SER A 136 -13.56 10.65 9.20
N LEU A 137 -12.40 10.03 8.97
CA LEU A 137 -11.11 10.67 9.27
C LEU A 137 -10.87 11.93 8.44
N SER A 138 -11.12 11.86 7.13
CA SER A 138 -10.96 12.98 6.20
C SER A 138 -11.76 14.19 6.66
N GLN A 139 -13.05 13.99 6.98
CA GLN A 139 -13.90 15.07 7.49
C GLN A 139 -13.36 15.63 8.81
N PHE A 140 -13.03 14.74 9.76
CA PHE A 140 -12.50 15.16 11.05
C PHE A 140 -11.22 15.99 10.90
N LEU A 141 -10.27 15.57 10.07
CA LEU A 141 -9.00 16.29 9.88
C LEU A 141 -9.19 17.62 9.13
N ARG A 142 -10.15 17.72 8.21
CA ARG A 142 -10.53 19.01 7.60
C ARG A 142 -11.02 19.99 8.65
N ASP A 143 -11.87 19.54 9.58
CA ASP A 143 -12.37 20.37 10.68
C ASP A 143 -11.24 20.81 11.63
N GLN A 144 -10.14 20.04 11.69
CA GLN A 144 -8.91 20.40 12.42
C GLN A 144 -7.95 21.28 11.60
N GLY A 145 -8.33 21.73 10.40
CA GLY A 145 -7.55 22.64 9.55
C GLY A 145 -6.45 21.98 8.72
N TRP A 146 -6.52 20.67 8.48
CA TRP A 146 -5.61 19.99 7.54
C TRP A 146 -6.12 20.10 6.10
N ASN A 147 -5.20 20.19 5.14
CA ASN A 147 -5.54 20.04 3.72
C ASN A 147 -5.66 18.56 3.38
N ILE A 148 -6.88 18.12 3.04
CA ILE A 148 -7.17 16.71 2.72
C ILE A 148 -7.49 16.55 1.25
N VAL A 149 -6.86 15.58 0.61
CA VAL A 149 -7.18 15.10 -0.74
C VAL A 149 -7.80 13.71 -0.61
N GLU A 150 -9.09 13.60 -0.89
CA GLU A 150 -9.76 12.31 -1.04
C GLU A 150 -9.53 11.81 -2.46
N CYS A 151 -8.75 10.73 -2.57
CA CYS A 151 -8.30 10.26 -3.86
C CYS A 151 -9.44 9.53 -4.59
N PRO A 152 -9.60 9.70 -5.91
CA PRO A 152 -10.57 8.91 -6.66
C PRO A 152 -10.23 7.41 -6.68
N SER A 153 -8.96 7.09 -6.50
CA SER A 153 -8.40 5.74 -6.37
C SER A 153 -7.25 5.79 -5.35
N GLU A 154 -6.06 5.30 -5.66
CA GLU A 154 -4.92 5.27 -4.74
C GLU A 154 -4.24 6.64 -4.56
N ALA A 155 -3.70 6.86 -3.36
CA ALA A 155 -3.01 8.09 -3.00
C ALA A 155 -1.74 8.30 -3.81
N ASP A 156 -0.97 7.25 -4.08
CA ASP A 156 0.28 7.34 -4.84
C ASP A 156 0.06 7.87 -6.27
N ILE A 157 -1.00 7.43 -6.96
CA ILE A 157 -1.39 7.92 -8.29
C ILE A 157 -1.77 9.40 -8.23
N ALA A 158 -2.57 9.81 -7.25
CA ALA A 158 -2.99 11.21 -7.08
C ALA A 158 -1.81 12.11 -6.73
N ILE A 159 -0.95 11.66 -5.81
CA ILE A 159 0.30 12.33 -5.47
C ILE A 159 1.15 12.49 -6.72
N ALA A 160 1.35 11.45 -7.52
CA ALA A 160 2.15 11.51 -8.73
C ALA A 160 1.64 12.54 -9.75
N LYS A 161 0.32 12.69 -9.87
CA LYS A 161 -0.31 13.72 -10.74
C LYS A 161 -0.10 15.14 -10.23
N ASP A 162 -0.27 15.33 -8.94
CA ASP A 162 -0.20 16.67 -8.35
C ASP A 162 1.25 17.12 -8.07
N CYS A 163 2.18 16.17 -7.92
CA CYS A 163 3.56 16.42 -7.51
C CYS A 163 4.33 17.25 -8.52
N THR A 164 4.96 18.30 -8.01
CA THR A 164 5.92 19.12 -8.74
C THR A 164 7.35 18.78 -8.32
N ALA A 165 8.33 19.32 -9.05
CA ALA A 165 9.74 19.03 -8.83
C ALA A 165 10.28 19.42 -7.44
N ASN A 166 9.65 20.38 -6.77
CA ASN A 166 10.08 20.90 -5.47
C ASN A 166 9.30 20.29 -4.30
N ASP A 167 8.25 19.53 -4.57
CA ASP A 167 7.46 18.89 -3.54
C ASP A 167 8.22 17.72 -2.92
N ILE A 168 7.83 17.38 -1.69
CA ILE A 168 8.37 16.26 -0.95
C ILE A 168 7.25 15.26 -0.69
N VAL A 169 7.41 14.05 -1.22
CA VAL A 169 6.46 12.96 -0.97
C VAL A 169 6.82 12.26 0.33
N ILE A 170 5.86 12.11 1.23
CA ILE A 170 6.02 11.35 2.47
C ILE A 170 5.21 10.07 2.31
N SER A 171 5.88 8.95 2.10
CA SER A 171 5.23 7.64 1.97
C SER A 171 6.12 6.54 2.53
N GLY A 172 5.48 5.54 3.14
CA GLY A 172 6.13 4.29 3.53
C GLY A 172 6.34 3.31 2.36
N ASP A 173 5.66 3.56 1.24
CA ASP A 173 5.65 2.72 0.05
C ASP A 173 6.79 3.09 -0.92
N SER A 174 7.47 2.08 -1.45
CA SER A 174 8.53 2.25 -2.43
C SER A 174 8.01 2.53 -3.84
N ASP A 175 6.75 2.22 -4.15
CA ASP A 175 6.17 2.44 -5.49
C ASP A 175 6.14 3.94 -5.85
N SER A 176 6.16 4.83 -4.85
CA SER A 176 6.34 6.28 -5.09
C SER A 176 7.67 6.63 -5.81
N LEU A 177 8.70 5.77 -5.74
CA LEU A 177 10.00 6.02 -6.39
C LEU A 177 9.93 5.94 -7.92
N ILE A 178 8.98 5.19 -8.47
CA ILE A 178 8.97 4.86 -9.89
C ILE A 178 8.17 5.86 -10.74
N TYR A 179 7.34 6.70 -10.12
CA TYR A 179 6.66 7.78 -10.83
C TYR A 179 7.65 8.86 -11.30
N ALA A 180 7.53 9.27 -12.55
CA ALA A 180 8.45 10.23 -13.18
C ALA A 180 8.44 11.63 -12.54
N SER A 181 7.29 12.06 -12.01
CA SER A 181 7.08 13.38 -11.39
C SER A 181 7.75 13.52 -10.02
N ILE A 182 7.91 12.42 -9.28
CA ILE A 182 8.39 12.41 -7.91
C ILE A 182 9.92 12.47 -7.87
N ARG A 183 10.47 13.51 -7.25
CA ARG A 183 11.93 13.74 -7.15
C ARG A 183 12.51 13.49 -5.75
N THR A 184 11.71 13.73 -4.72
CA THR A 184 12.15 13.62 -3.32
C THR A 184 11.13 12.82 -2.54
N ILE A 185 11.59 11.79 -1.83
CA ILE A 185 10.75 10.94 -0.98
C ILE A 185 11.33 10.89 0.42
N TRP A 186 10.48 11.11 1.41
CA TRP A 186 10.79 10.94 2.81
C TRP A 186 10.02 9.73 3.33
N ARG A 187 10.74 8.63 3.56
CA ARG A 187 10.15 7.42 4.11
C ARG A 187 10.10 7.52 5.64
N PRO A 188 8.92 7.54 6.26
CA PRO A 188 8.82 7.59 7.72
C PRO A 188 9.47 6.38 8.37
N LEU A 189 10.22 6.61 9.45
CA LEU A 189 10.80 5.59 10.32
C LEU A 189 10.01 5.48 11.61
N ALA A 190 10.14 4.32 12.26
CA ALA A 190 9.70 4.19 13.65
C ALA A 190 10.41 5.25 14.51
N ARG A 191 9.64 5.92 15.39
CA ARG A 191 10.09 7.01 16.29
C ARG A 191 10.23 8.40 15.66
N GLY A 192 9.64 8.64 14.49
CA GLY A 192 9.45 10.01 13.96
C GLY A 192 10.62 10.57 13.14
N GLY A 193 11.61 9.74 12.80
CA GLY A 193 12.62 10.08 11.81
C GLY A 193 12.16 9.78 10.38
N TYR A 194 12.97 10.18 9.39
CA TYR A 194 12.72 9.96 7.96
C TYR A 194 13.99 9.52 7.24
N LEU A 195 13.87 8.57 6.31
CA LEU A 195 14.89 8.32 5.29
C LEU A 195 14.58 9.18 4.07
N VAL A 196 15.56 9.99 3.66
CA VAL A 196 15.44 10.92 2.54
C VAL A 196 16.07 10.30 1.30
N TYR A 197 15.25 10.14 0.28
CA TYR A 197 15.64 9.70 -1.05
C TYR A 197 15.55 10.88 -2.02
N ASP A 198 16.70 11.29 -2.54
CA ASP A 198 16.78 12.14 -3.73
C ASP A 198 16.90 11.21 -4.94
N VAL A 199 15.86 11.19 -5.77
CA VAL A 199 15.81 10.23 -6.87
C VAL A 199 16.84 10.58 -7.95
N GLN A 200 17.26 11.84 -8.11
CA GLN A 200 18.32 12.17 -9.06
C GLN A 200 19.68 11.62 -8.60
N VAL A 201 19.94 11.65 -7.29
CA VAL A 201 21.14 11.02 -6.73
C VAL A 201 21.08 9.50 -6.89
N LEU A 202 19.91 8.89 -6.62
CA LEU A 202 19.67 7.46 -6.83
C LEU A 202 19.95 7.04 -8.28
N LEU A 203 19.35 7.74 -9.25
CA LEU A 203 19.50 7.46 -10.68
C LEU A 203 20.96 7.54 -11.14
N LYS A 204 21.72 8.53 -10.64
CA LYS A 204 23.16 8.65 -10.94
C LYS A 204 23.96 7.47 -10.42
N GLN A 205 23.64 6.98 -9.23
CA GLN A 205 24.35 5.84 -8.64
C GLN A 205 23.95 4.49 -9.23
N LEU A 206 22.71 4.38 -9.69
CA LEU A 206 22.22 3.23 -10.45
C LEU A 206 22.60 3.31 -11.94
N GLU A 207 23.29 4.38 -12.37
CA GLU A 207 23.67 4.61 -13.77
C GLU A 207 22.50 4.37 -14.74
N MET A 208 21.32 4.90 -14.38
CA MET A 208 20.04 4.55 -14.97
C MET A 208 19.21 5.80 -15.25
N SER A 209 18.46 5.80 -16.37
CA SER A 209 17.51 6.87 -16.69
C SER A 209 16.25 6.76 -15.83
N ARG A 210 15.48 7.86 -15.70
CA ARG A 210 14.19 7.83 -15.01
C ARG A 210 13.21 6.84 -15.66
N ALA A 211 13.19 6.79 -16.99
CA ALA A 211 12.35 5.86 -17.75
C ALA A 211 12.75 4.41 -17.46
N ALA A 212 14.05 4.11 -17.42
CA ALA A 212 14.56 2.80 -17.07
C ALA A 212 14.21 2.39 -15.62
N LEU A 213 14.27 3.31 -14.65
CA LEU A 213 13.81 3.05 -13.28
C LEU A 213 12.30 2.73 -13.23
N THR A 214 11.51 3.46 -14.01
CA THR A 214 10.06 3.24 -14.13
C THR A 214 9.78 1.83 -14.66
N VAL A 215 10.46 1.45 -15.76
CA VAL A 215 10.33 0.10 -16.33
C VAL A 215 10.83 -0.97 -15.37
N LEU A 216 11.91 -0.73 -14.62
CA LEU A 216 12.39 -1.66 -13.60
C LEU A 216 11.29 -1.92 -12.54
N GLY A 217 10.59 -0.88 -12.08
CA GLY A 217 9.44 -1.00 -11.18
C GLY A 217 8.28 -1.82 -11.78
N ILE A 218 7.98 -1.58 -13.06
CA ILE A 218 6.93 -2.29 -13.81
C ILE A 218 7.23 -3.79 -13.94
N VAL A 219 8.47 -4.15 -14.31
CA VAL A 219 8.82 -5.56 -14.59
C VAL A 219 9.15 -6.36 -13.34
N CYS A 220 9.48 -5.66 -12.26
CA CYS A 220 9.58 -6.26 -10.93
C CYS A 220 8.18 -6.46 -10.35
N ARG A 221 8.07 -7.38 -9.39
CA ARG A 221 6.79 -7.66 -8.74
C ARG A 221 6.28 -6.39 -8.07
N ASN A 222 5.12 -5.93 -8.50
CA ASN A 222 4.40 -4.80 -7.94
C ASN A 222 2.94 -5.19 -7.69
N ASP A 223 2.12 -4.23 -7.26
CA ASP A 223 0.72 -4.46 -6.91
C ASP A 223 -0.21 -4.71 -8.13
N TYR A 224 0.22 -4.36 -9.34
CA TYR A 224 -0.56 -4.43 -10.59
C TYR A 224 -0.11 -5.56 -11.53
N SER A 225 1.14 -6.00 -11.41
CA SER A 225 1.69 -7.10 -12.21
C SER A 225 2.71 -7.94 -11.43
N SER A 226 2.68 -9.25 -11.66
CA SER A 226 3.73 -10.14 -11.21
C SER A 226 4.97 -9.99 -12.09
N ASN A 227 6.15 -10.23 -11.52
CA ASN A 227 7.36 -10.39 -12.32
C ASN A 227 7.29 -11.69 -13.14
N ILE A 228 8.04 -11.73 -14.24
CA ILE A 228 8.22 -12.97 -15.00
C ILE A 228 8.96 -13.99 -14.13
N THR A 229 8.55 -15.26 -14.20
CA THR A 229 9.13 -16.35 -13.40
C THR A 229 10.64 -16.43 -13.56
N ARG A 230 11.35 -16.50 -12.42
CA ARG A 230 12.83 -16.48 -12.32
C ARG A 230 13.52 -15.18 -12.74
N MET A 231 12.75 -14.11 -12.98
CA MET A 231 13.28 -12.77 -13.28
C MET A 231 13.22 -11.91 -12.01
N GLY A 232 14.30 -11.93 -11.23
CA GLY A 232 14.42 -11.13 -10.02
C GLY A 232 14.86 -9.69 -10.31
N VAL A 233 14.84 -8.83 -9.29
CA VAL A 233 15.21 -7.41 -9.43
C VAL A 233 16.62 -7.23 -10.01
N SER A 234 17.59 -8.03 -9.57
CA SER A 234 18.97 -7.95 -10.07
C SER A 234 19.08 -8.31 -11.56
N THR A 235 18.35 -9.35 -12.00
CA THR A 235 18.34 -9.78 -13.42
C THR A 235 17.64 -8.74 -14.29
N ASN A 236 16.51 -8.23 -13.82
CA ASN A 236 15.78 -7.17 -14.53
C ASN A 236 16.63 -5.91 -14.63
N TYR A 237 17.31 -5.53 -13.56
CA TYR A 237 18.25 -4.41 -13.55
C TYR A 237 19.36 -4.59 -14.59
N SER A 238 20.03 -5.75 -14.65
CA SER A 238 21.12 -5.97 -15.61
C SER A 238 20.68 -5.92 -17.07
N ILE A 239 19.42 -6.28 -17.36
CA ILE A 239 18.85 -6.19 -18.71
C ILE A 239 18.44 -4.76 -19.04
N ILE A 240 17.86 -4.03 -18.08
CA ILE A 240 17.28 -2.70 -18.30
C ILE A 240 18.35 -1.60 -18.25
N GLN A 241 19.34 -1.68 -17.35
CA GLN A 241 20.39 -0.68 -17.19
C GLN A 241 21.05 -0.26 -18.52
N PRO A 242 21.45 -1.18 -19.43
CA PRO A 242 22.06 -0.78 -20.70
C PRO A 242 21.06 -0.21 -21.73
N LEU A 243 19.75 -0.29 -21.49
CA LEU A 243 18.74 0.26 -22.39
C LEU A 243 18.64 1.77 -22.20
N ASN A 244 19.19 2.52 -23.15
CA ASN A 244 19.23 3.97 -23.11
C ASN A 244 18.13 4.57 -23.98
N ASP A 245 16.95 4.73 -23.40
CA ASP A 245 15.86 5.52 -23.98
C ASP A 245 15.25 6.45 -22.93
N THR A 246 14.50 7.42 -23.39
CA THR A 246 13.71 8.36 -22.57
C THR A 246 12.24 7.97 -22.49
N ASP A 247 11.75 7.13 -23.40
CA ASP A 247 10.39 6.61 -23.38
C ASP A 247 10.31 5.26 -22.62
N PRO A 248 9.57 5.19 -21.50
CA PRO A 248 9.32 3.92 -20.82
C PRO A 248 8.72 2.84 -21.72
N GLY A 249 7.91 3.22 -22.72
CA GLY A 249 7.31 2.29 -23.67
C GLY A 249 8.36 1.56 -24.53
N ALA A 250 9.29 2.32 -25.12
CA ALA A 250 10.40 1.78 -25.89
C ALA A 250 11.31 0.85 -25.06
N ILE A 251 11.65 1.24 -23.82
CA ILE A 251 12.47 0.40 -22.93
C ILE A 251 11.73 -0.90 -22.58
N LEU A 252 10.44 -0.83 -22.27
CA LEU A 252 9.65 -2.02 -21.95
C LEU A 252 9.55 -2.97 -23.15
N GLN A 253 9.39 -2.45 -24.37
CA GLN A 253 9.40 -3.25 -25.59
C GLN A 253 10.76 -3.93 -25.81
N ALA A 254 11.86 -3.20 -25.65
CA ALA A 254 13.20 -3.75 -25.75
C ALA A 254 13.48 -4.83 -24.69
N TYR A 255 13.02 -4.61 -23.45
CA TYR A 255 13.07 -5.61 -22.38
C TYR A 255 12.30 -6.89 -22.75
N MET A 256 11.08 -6.75 -23.26
CA MET A 256 10.25 -7.90 -23.68
C MET A 256 10.85 -8.68 -24.86
N ALA A 257 11.65 -8.02 -25.71
CA ALA A 257 12.36 -8.64 -26.82
C ALA A 257 13.70 -9.27 -26.43
N HIS A 258 14.22 -9.00 -25.23
CA HIS A 258 15.49 -9.54 -24.77
C HIS A 258 15.42 -11.07 -24.66
N GLU A 259 16.46 -11.79 -25.09
CA GLU A 259 16.47 -13.25 -25.22
C GLU A 259 16.07 -13.96 -23.90
N GLU A 260 16.66 -13.53 -22.79
CA GLU A 260 16.37 -14.08 -21.45
C GLU A 260 14.91 -13.88 -21.00
N VAL A 261 14.22 -12.88 -21.54
CA VAL A 261 12.82 -12.56 -21.25
C VAL A 261 11.91 -13.28 -22.23
N ALA A 262 12.19 -13.17 -23.53
CA ALA A 262 11.38 -13.75 -24.61
C ALA A 262 11.29 -15.28 -24.51
N CYS A 263 12.37 -15.97 -24.09
CA CYS A 263 12.38 -17.41 -23.88
C CYS A 263 11.44 -17.89 -22.75
N LYS A 264 10.91 -16.98 -21.92
CA LYS A 264 9.90 -17.29 -20.89
C LYS A 264 8.47 -17.18 -21.42
N HIS A 265 8.31 -16.78 -22.68
CA HIS A 265 7.02 -16.61 -23.35
C HIS A 265 5.99 -15.80 -22.53
N PRO A 266 6.36 -14.62 -22.00
CA PRO A 266 5.39 -13.78 -21.31
C PRO A 266 4.29 -13.34 -22.27
N SER A 267 3.06 -13.15 -21.75
CA SER A 267 1.99 -12.54 -22.54
C SER A 267 2.42 -11.14 -23.01
N LYS A 268 2.00 -10.75 -24.22
CA LYS A 268 2.22 -9.38 -24.72
C LYS A 268 1.59 -8.31 -23.81
N THR A 269 0.56 -8.69 -23.06
CA THR A 269 -0.18 -7.79 -22.16
C THR A 269 0.25 -7.89 -20.70
N HIS A 270 1.30 -8.68 -20.40
CA HIS A 270 1.69 -9.05 -19.04
C HIS A 270 1.90 -7.85 -18.11
N PHE A 271 2.43 -6.74 -18.64
CA PHE A 271 2.72 -5.53 -17.89
C PHE A 271 1.76 -4.35 -18.16
N ASN A 272 0.67 -4.57 -18.90
CA ASN A 272 -0.23 -3.48 -19.31
C ASN A 272 -0.80 -2.72 -18.12
N ALA A 273 -1.29 -3.42 -17.09
CA ALA A 273 -1.88 -2.78 -15.91
C ALA A 273 -0.86 -1.87 -15.19
N ALA A 274 0.33 -2.37 -14.91
CA ALA A 274 1.40 -1.59 -14.29
C ALA A 274 1.86 -0.42 -15.18
N TYR A 275 1.94 -0.61 -16.50
CA TYR A 275 2.27 0.48 -17.43
C TYR A 275 1.20 1.58 -17.42
N THR A 276 -0.08 1.22 -17.49
CA THR A 276 -1.20 2.17 -17.43
C THR A 276 -1.15 3.00 -16.14
N ILE A 277 -0.85 2.37 -15.01
CA ILE A 277 -0.79 3.06 -13.72
C ILE A 277 0.48 3.92 -13.58
N PHE A 278 1.67 3.35 -13.77
CA PHE A 278 2.91 4.06 -13.43
C PHE A 278 3.37 5.05 -14.50
N VAL A 279 3.02 4.81 -15.77
CA VAL A 279 3.42 5.66 -16.90
C VAL A 279 2.29 6.60 -17.29
N LEU A 280 1.10 6.07 -17.57
CA LEU A 280 -0.03 6.89 -18.02
C LEU A 280 -0.78 7.55 -16.85
N GLN A 281 -0.64 7.02 -15.63
CA GLN A 281 -1.37 7.46 -14.45
C GLN A 281 -2.89 7.38 -14.66
N GLU A 282 -3.30 6.41 -15.47
CA GLU A 282 -4.69 6.11 -15.76
C GLU A 282 -5.13 4.91 -14.93
N PHE A 283 -6.40 4.87 -14.57
CA PHE A 283 -6.96 3.75 -13.82
C PHE A 283 -8.45 3.64 -14.11
N THR A 284 -8.97 2.43 -13.91
CA THR A 284 -10.40 2.18 -13.99
C THR A 284 -10.95 2.13 -12.57
N VAL A 285 -11.90 3.02 -12.27
CA VAL A 285 -12.65 2.95 -11.01
C VAL A 285 -13.50 1.68 -11.06
N ALA A 286 -13.22 0.72 -10.17
CA ALA A 286 -14.05 -0.46 -10.04
C ALA A 286 -15.51 -0.01 -9.80
N GLY A 287 -16.46 -0.58 -10.55
CA GLY A 287 -17.88 -0.36 -10.29
C GLY A 287 -18.24 -0.74 -8.84
N PRO A 288 -19.39 -0.31 -8.30
CA PRO A 288 -19.76 -0.65 -6.94
C PRO A 288 -19.75 -2.16 -6.77
N SER A 289 -18.73 -2.66 -6.06
CA SER A 289 -18.70 -4.03 -5.59
C SER A 289 -19.87 -4.19 -4.63
N VAL A 290 -20.78 -5.11 -4.92
CA VAL A 290 -21.82 -5.53 -3.98
C VAL A 290 -21.10 -5.83 -2.66
N PRO A 291 -21.44 -5.15 -1.54
CA PRO A 291 -20.85 -5.49 -0.26
C PRO A 291 -21.12 -6.97 0.00
N PRO A 292 -20.17 -7.74 0.56
CA PRO A 292 -20.53 -9.03 1.12
C PRO A 292 -21.69 -8.78 2.08
N GLN A 293 -22.79 -9.51 1.87
CA GLN A 293 -23.99 -9.40 2.71
C GLN A 293 -23.53 -9.42 4.16
N THR A 294 -23.87 -8.36 4.90
CA THR A 294 -23.89 -8.42 6.35
C THR A 294 -24.68 -9.67 6.70
N PHE A 295 -24.02 -10.68 7.26
CA PHE A 295 -24.71 -11.78 7.93
C PHE A 295 -25.49 -11.15 9.08
N ASN A 296 -26.71 -10.73 8.79
CA ASN A 296 -27.67 -10.38 9.80
C ASN A 296 -27.89 -11.64 10.63
N GLN A 297 -27.76 -11.51 11.94
CA GLN A 297 -27.98 -12.55 12.95
C GLN A 297 -29.45 -13.00 13.06
N GLU A 298 -30.21 -12.95 11.97
CA GLU A 298 -31.62 -13.31 11.90
C GLU A 298 -31.86 -14.29 10.75
N ASP A 299 -31.17 -15.43 10.74
CA ASP A 299 -31.66 -16.60 9.99
C ASP A 299 -31.14 -17.90 10.62
N ALA A 300 -31.50 -18.09 11.88
CA ALA A 300 -31.30 -19.34 12.62
C ALA A 300 -32.41 -20.35 12.31
N THR A 301 -32.75 -20.58 11.03
CA THR A 301 -33.68 -21.65 10.63
C THR A 301 -33.47 -22.08 9.17
N GLN A 302 -32.29 -22.54 8.76
CA GLN A 302 -32.17 -23.32 7.52
C GLN A 302 -31.27 -24.55 7.67
N ASP A 303 -31.76 -25.62 7.04
CA ASP A 303 -31.37 -27.03 7.09
C ASP A 303 -29.89 -27.28 6.73
N PRO A 304 -29.13 -28.05 7.54
CA PRO A 304 -27.71 -28.33 7.29
C PRO A 304 -27.41 -29.20 6.05
N SER A 305 -28.42 -29.65 5.30
CA SER A 305 -28.25 -30.51 4.12
C SER A 305 -27.91 -29.80 2.80
N GLN A 306 -27.80 -28.47 2.77
CA GLN A 306 -27.57 -27.69 1.52
C GLN A 306 -26.22 -26.94 1.43
N ARG A 307 -25.17 -27.37 2.14
CA ARG A 307 -23.83 -26.78 1.94
C ARG A 307 -23.15 -27.36 0.69
N PRO A 308 -22.69 -26.54 -0.28
CA PRO A 308 -21.88 -27.03 -1.38
C PRO A 308 -20.51 -27.50 -0.87
N VAL A 309 -20.05 -28.59 -1.48
CA VAL A 309 -18.79 -29.29 -1.17
C VAL A 309 -17.59 -28.36 -1.37
N ALA A 310 -16.72 -28.28 -0.37
CA ALA A 310 -15.52 -27.46 -0.38
C ALA A 310 -14.53 -27.94 -1.46
N LEU A 311 -13.96 -26.98 -2.19
CA LEU A 311 -12.79 -27.12 -3.07
C LEU A 311 -11.52 -27.34 -2.21
N GLU A 312 -11.39 -28.50 -1.60
CA GLU A 312 -10.12 -29.04 -1.15
C GLU A 312 -9.54 -29.84 -2.33
N ASP A 313 -8.63 -29.23 -3.12
CA ASP A 313 -7.58 -29.92 -3.90
C ASP A 313 -6.90 -29.01 -4.96
N ILE A 314 -6.49 -27.78 -4.64
CA ILE A 314 -5.54 -27.04 -5.52
C ILE A 314 -4.59 -26.16 -4.69
N PHE A 315 -3.82 -26.72 -3.75
CA PHE A 315 -2.61 -26.04 -3.24
C PHE A 315 -1.57 -27.05 -2.76
N TYR A 316 -1.02 -27.83 -3.70
CA TYR A 316 0.35 -28.34 -3.63
C TYR A 316 0.95 -28.33 -5.03
N GLY A 317 1.92 -27.43 -5.25
CA GLY A 317 2.63 -27.21 -6.50
C GLY A 317 3.39 -25.89 -6.49
#